data_AF-A0A929SP11-F1
#
_entry.id   AF-A0A929SP11-F1
#
_cell.length_a   1.000
_cell.length_b   1.000
_cell.length_c   1.000
_cell.angle_alpha   90.00
_cell.angle_beta   90.00
_cell.angle_gamma   90.00
#
_symmetry.space_group_name_H-M   'P 1'
#
loop_
_entity.id
_entity.type
_entity.pdbx_description
1 polymer ?
#
loop_
_entity_poly.entity_id
_entity_poly.type
_entity_poly.pdbx_seq_one_letter_code
_entity_poly.pdbx_strand_id
1 'polypeptide(L)'
;MFEEIITSKELKFNDLEKKVYRFVCFIGCLIIKLILESYDRKIMQRRDKEKYRHKGLRETSVNTIMGEIKYKRAMYEIREEEINKRVYLLDEKLKINAEGKVSSNLVEKVIEIVPVTDSYRKVEQVIDTITNTSISHEKIRKIVLNIGDKITNKEKEEIKLYEKIN
;
A
#
# COMPACT_ATOMS: atom_id res chain seq x y z
N MET A 1 -14.57 -25.96 -3.75
CA MET A 1 -13.80 -25.04 -2.88
C MET A 1 -13.33 -25.69 -1.58
N PHE A 2 -14.18 -25.90 -0.56
CA PHE A 2 -13.71 -26.57 0.68
C PHE A 2 -13.39 -28.06 0.46
N GLU A 3 -14.14 -28.74 -0.40
CA GLU A 3 -13.82 -30.12 -0.79
C GLU A 3 -12.48 -30.24 -1.53
N GLU A 4 -12.08 -29.25 -2.32
CA GLU A 4 -10.76 -29.18 -2.99
C GLU A 4 -9.60 -28.97 -2.00
N ILE A 5 -9.88 -28.34 -0.86
CA ILE A 5 -8.89 -28.19 0.23
C ILE A 5 -8.67 -29.55 0.92
N ILE A 6 -9.70 -30.39 1.00
CA ILE A 6 -9.72 -31.62 1.80
C ILE A 6 -9.32 -32.88 0.99
N THR A 7 -9.37 -32.84 -0.35
CA THR A 7 -9.21 -34.04 -1.21
C THR A 7 -7.79 -34.62 -1.31
N SER A 8 -6.77 -34.02 -0.66
CA SER A 8 -5.44 -34.61 -0.62
C SER A 8 -5.36 -35.66 0.50
N LYS A 9 -5.01 -36.91 0.15
CA LYS A 9 -4.82 -38.05 1.08
C LYS A 9 -3.86 -37.78 2.27
N GLU A 10 -3.07 -36.71 2.23
CA GLU A 10 -2.16 -36.26 3.29
C GLU A 10 -2.27 -34.73 3.53
N LEU A 11 -3.44 -34.23 3.94
CA LEU A 11 -3.56 -32.81 4.32
C LEU A 11 -2.89 -32.56 5.69
N LYS A 12 -1.75 -31.88 5.71
CA LYS A 12 -1.11 -31.42 6.95
C LYS A 12 -1.82 -30.19 7.49
N PHE A 13 -1.93 -30.08 8.83
CA PHE A 13 -2.60 -28.97 9.49
C PHE A 13 -2.06 -27.59 9.07
N ASN A 14 -0.73 -27.44 8.99
CA ASN A 14 -0.09 -26.17 8.59
C ASN A 14 -0.44 -25.76 7.15
N ASP A 15 -0.63 -26.74 6.25
CA ASP A 15 -1.02 -26.45 4.87
C ASP A 15 -2.48 -26.05 4.79
N LEU A 16 -3.35 -26.68 5.60
CA LEU A 16 -4.74 -26.26 5.76
C LEU A 16 -4.82 -24.82 6.30
N GLU A 17 -4.09 -24.51 7.37
CA GLU A 17 -4.04 -23.17 7.96
C GLU A 17 -3.62 -22.12 6.94
N LYS A 18 -2.52 -22.35 6.21
CA LYS A 18 -2.05 -21.43 5.15
C LYS A 18 -3.07 -21.21 4.05
N LYS A 19 -3.77 -22.28 3.61
CA LYS A 19 -4.83 -22.18 2.59
C LYS A 19 -6.00 -21.35 3.10
N VAL A 20 -6.46 -21.59 4.32
CA VAL A 20 -7.56 -20.83 4.95
C VAL A 20 -7.17 -19.37 5.13
N TYR A 21 -5.97 -19.08 5.66
CA TYR A 21 -5.46 -17.73 5.82
C TYR A 21 -5.41 -16.97 4.49
N ARG A 22 -4.85 -17.58 3.43
CA ARG A 22 -4.82 -17.00 2.07
C ARG A 22 -6.21 -16.68 1.56
N PHE A 23 -7.17 -17.59 1.76
CA PHE A 23 -8.54 -17.39 1.33
C PHE A 23 -9.22 -16.22 2.07
N VAL A 24 -9.10 -16.16 3.40
CA VAL A 24 -9.68 -15.07 4.19
C VAL A 24 -9.06 -13.73 3.82
N CYS A 25 -7.74 -13.65 3.63
CA CYS A 25 -7.08 -12.44 3.16
C CYS A 25 -7.54 -12.02 1.77
N PHE A 26 -7.74 -12.97 0.85
CA PHE A 26 -8.30 -12.67 -0.47
C PHE A 26 -9.69 -12.02 -0.37
N ILE A 27 -10.58 -12.56 0.47
CA ILE A 27 -11.88 -11.95 0.74
C ILE A 27 -11.72 -10.56 1.37
N GLY A 28 -10.77 -10.39 2.31
CA GLY A 28 -10.43 -9.09 2.90
C GLY A 28 -10.02 -8.06 1.84
N CYS A 29 -9.16 -8.44 0.89
CA CYS A 29 -8.76 -7.59 -0.23
C CYS A 29 -9.96 -7.16 -1.10
N LEU A 30 -10.91 -8.07 -1.35
CA LEU A 30 -12.14 -7.75 -2.09
C LEU A 30 -13.03 -6.77 -1.33
N ILE A 31 -13.19 -6.96 -0.02
CA ILE A 31 -13.96 -6.05 0.84
C ILE A 31 -13.35 -4.65 0.82
N ILE A 32 -12.03 -4.54 1.01
CA ILE A 32 -11.33 -3.24 0.99
C ILE A 32 -11.48 -2.58 -0.38
N LYS A 33 -11.33 -3.33 -1.49
CA LYS A 33 -11.58 -2.82 -2.84
C LYS A 33 -12.96 -2.17 -2.94
N LEU A 34 -14.02 -2.89 -2.53
CA LEU A 34 -15.39 -2.39 -2.60
C LEU A 34 -15.59 -1.13 -1.75
N ILE A 35 -14.97 -1.08 -0.56
CA ILE A 35 -14.99 0.09 0.32
C ILE A 35 -14.31 1.29 -0.35
N LEU A 36 -13.12 1.09 -0.94
CA LEU A 36 -12.37 2.15 -1.63
C LEU A 36 -13.16 2.72 -2.82
N GLU A 37 -13.71 1.85 -3.68
CA GLU A 37 -14.50 2.27 -4.84
C GLU A 37 -15.84 2.91 -4.44
N SER A 38 -16.45 2.46 -3.34
CA SER A 38 -17.63 3.10 -2.76
C SER A 38 -17.30 4.49 -2.20
N TYR A 39 -16.17 4.62 -1.51
CA TYR A 39 -15.74 5.90 -0.95
C TYR A 39 -15.35 6.89 -2.03
N ASP A 40 -14.64 6.44 -3.08
CA ASP A 40 -14.32 7.26 -4.25
C ASP A 40 -15.59 7.80 -4.92
N ARG A 41 -16.64 6.98 -5.06
CA ARG A 41 -17.94 7.44 -5.57
C ARG A 41 -18.56 8.53 -4.70
N LYS A 42 -18.47 8.42 -3.37
CA LYS A 42 -18.96 9.48 -2.45
C LYS A 42 -18.15 10.77 -2.61
N ILE A 43 -16.83 10.67 -2.75
CA ILE A 43 -15.96 11.83 -3.02
C ILE A 43 -16.33 12.45 -4.38
N MET A 44 -16.51 11.64 -5.40
CA MET A 44 -16.89 12.07 -6.74
C MET A 44 -18.20 12.85 -6.75
N GLN A 45 -19.20 12.44 -5.96
CA GLN A 45 -20.48 13.14 -5.87
C GLN A 45 -20.39 14.48 -5.11
N ARG A 46 -19.56 14.53 -4.06
CA ARG A 46 -19.44 15.70 -3.15
C ARG A 46 -18.36 16.70 -3.55
N ARG A 47 -17.52 16.39 -4.54
CA ARG A 47 -16.44 17.26 -4.97
C ARG A 47 -16.96 18.61 -5.48
N ASP A 48 -16.13 19.62 -5.35
CA ASP A 48 -16.28 20.87 -6.09
C ASP A 48 -16.13 20.60 -7.61
N LYS A 49 -17.23 20.70 -8.36
CA LYS A 49 -17.27 20.37 -9.79
C LYS A 49 -16.63 21.44 -10.67
N GLU A 50 -16.53 22.68 -10.17
CA GLU A 50 -15.88 23.79 -10.88
C GLU A 50 -14.37 23.62 -10.81
N LYS A 51 -13.86 23.28 -9.62
CA LYS A 51 -12.44 23.01 -9.41
C LYS A 51 -11.98 21.68 -9.99
N TYR A 52 -12.74 20.60 -9.78
CA TYR A 52 -12.30 19.23 -10.10
C TYR A 52 -13.05 18.65 -11.31
N ARG A 53 -12.47 18.83 -12.50
CA ARG A 53 -13.01 18.27 -13.75
C ARG A 53 -12.75 16.77 -13.82
N HIS A 54 -13.80 15.97 -13.86
CA HIS A 54 -13.69 14.50 -13.95
C HIS A 54 -13.15 14.06 -15.33
N LYS A 55 -12.17 13.16 -15.33
CA LYS A 55 -11.50 12.64 -16.54
C LYS A 55 -11.60 11.12 -16.70
N GLY A 56 -12.52 10.49 -15.96
CA GLY A 56 -12.75 9.06 -15.99
C GLY A 56 -12.07 8.31 -14.86
N LEU A 57 -12.38 7.02 -14.77
CA LEU A 57 -11.81 6.11 -13.79
C LEU A 57 -10.47 5.57 -14.27
N ARG A 58 -9.53 5.41 -13.35
CA ARG A 58 -8.22 4.78 -13.56
C ARG A 58 -8.05 3.63 -12.59
N GLU A 59 -7.53 2.52 -13.10
CA GLU A 59 -7.13 1.39 -12.26
C GLU A 59 -5.79 1.69 -11.59
N THR A 60 -5.65 1.21 -10.37
CA THR A 60 -4.44 1.30 -9.57
C THR A 60 -4.36 0.09 -8.64
N SER A 61 -3.25 -0.03 -7.92
CA SER A 61 -3.08 -1.05 -6.90
C SER A 61 -2.32 -0.53 -5.69
N VAL A 62 -2.48 -1.23 -4.57
CA VAL A 62 -1.72 -1.02 -3.33
C VAL A 62 -1.33 -2.39 -2.78
N ASN A 63 -0.05 -2.60 -2.48
CA ASN A 63 0.41 -3.79 -1.77
C ASN A 63 0.12 -3.66 -0.28
N THR A 64 -0.49 -4.69 0.30
CA THR A 64 -0.79 -4.78 1.75
C THR A 64 -0.35 -6.13 2.29
N ILE A 65 -0.28 -6.29 3.61
CA ILE A 65 0.02 -7.59 4.25
C ILE A 65 -0.96 -8.71 3.84
N MET A 66 -2.21 -8.35 3.49
CA MET A 66 -3.25 -9.29 3.03
C MET A 66 -3.12 -9.65 1.54
N GLY A 67 -2.35 -8.88 0.78
CA GLY A 67 -2.21 -9.03 -0.67
C GLY A 67 -2.31 -7.72 -1.44
N GLU A 68 -2.18 -7.81 -2.76
CA GLU A 68 -2.35 -6.67 -3.67
C GLU A 68 -3.84 -6.36 -3.89
N ILE A 69 -4.23 -5.12 -3.59
CA ILE A 69 -5.60 -4.65 -3.78
C ILE A 69 -5.64 -3.82 -5.06
N LYS A 70 -6.29 -4.35 -6.11
CA LYS A 70 -6.53 -3.65 -7.39
C LYS A 70 -7.92 -3.03 -7.42
N TYR A 71 -8.01 -1.72 -7.64
CA TYR A 71 -9.27 -0.97 -7.60
C TYR A 71 -9.26 0.19 -8.60
N LYS A 72 -10.46 0.70 -8.91
CA LYS A 72 -10.65 1.88 -9.76
C LYS A 72 -10.91 3.13 -8.93
N ARG A 73 -10.36 4.26 -9.36
CA ARG A 73 -10.57 5.57 -8.73
C ARG A 73 -10.72 6.66 -9.79
N ALA A 74 -11.43 7.72 -9.46
CA ALA A 74 -11.62 8.85 -10.36
C ALA A 74 -10.35 9.70 -10.50
N MET A 75 -9.99 10.03 -11.74
CA MET A 75 -8.97 11.01 -12.07
C MET A 75 -9.62 12.38 -12.28
N TYR A 76 -9.06 13.40 -11.66
CA TYR A 76 -9.49 14.78 -11.84
C TYR A 76 -8.38 15.62 -12.44
N GLU A 77 -8.78 16.61 -13.22
CA GLU A 77 -7.91 17.68 -13.70
C GLU A 77 -8.27 18.96 -12.97
N ILE A 78 -7.25 19.62 -12.42
CA ILE A 78 -7.34 20.95 -11.82
C ILE A 78 -6.43 21.90 -12.59
N ARG A 79 -6.80 23.19 -12.63
CA ARG A 79 -5.96 24.26 -13.15
C ARG A 79 -5.24 24.94 -11.99
N GLU A 80 -3.91 24.88 -11.97
CA GLU A 80 -3.05 25.63 -11.05
C GLU A 80 -2.07 26.43 -11.92
N GLU A 81 -2.06 27.77 -11.80
CA GLU A 81 -1.02 28.65 -12.36
C GLU A 81 -0.60 28.30 -13.81
N GLU A 82 -1.59 28.17 -14.71
CA GLU A 82 -1.45 27.80 -16.14
C GLU A 82 -1.15 26.33 -16.46
N ILE A 83 -0.93 25.46 -15.46
CA ILE A 83 -0.67 24.02 -15.66
C ILE A 83 -1.91 23.19 -15.29
N ASN A 84 -2.26 22.26 -16.18
CA ASN A 84 -3.26 21.24 -15.88
C ASN A 84 -2.63 20.10 -15.06
N LYS A 85 -3.01 19.98 -13.80
CA LYS A 85 -2.52 18.94 -12.89
C LYS A 85 -3.54 17.84 -12.71
N ARG A 86 -3.07 16.60 -12.67
CA ARG A 86 -3.90 15.42 -12.43
C ARG A 86 -3.85 15.04 -10.96
N VAL A 87 -5.02 14.92 -10.34
CA VAL A 87 -5.16 14.58 -8.92
C VAL A 87 -6.13 13.42 -8.72
N TYR A 88 -5.92 12.68 -7.62
CA TYR A 88 -6.75 11.56 -7.19
C TYR A 88 -7.23 11.83 -5.77
N LEU A 89 -8.45 12.36 -5.64
CA LEU A 89 -8.95 12.83 -4.35
C LEU A 89 -9.02 11.72 -3.28
N LEU A 90 -9.33 10.48 -3.68
CA LEU A 90 -9.30 9.33 -2.77
C LEU A 90 -7.90 9.12 -2.18
N ASP A 91 -6.86 9.19 -3.01
CA ASP A 91 -5.48 8.96 -2.59
C ASP A 91 -5.00 10.04 -1.63
N GLU A 92 -5.32 11.29 -1.91
CA GLU A 92 -4.98 12.44 -1.04
C GLU A 92 -5.68 12.30 0.32
N LYS A 93 -6.96 11.93 0.31
CA LYS A 93 -7.76 11.79 1.54
C LYS A 93 -7.26 10.65 2.42
N LEU A 94 -6.85 9.55 1.83
CA LEU A 94 -6.40 8.34 2.53
C LEU A 94 -4.88 8.19 2.63
N LYS A 95 -4.11 9.13 2.06
CA LYS A 95 -2.63 9.11 2.00
C LYS A 95 -2.06 7.81 1.41
N ILE A 96 -2.75 7.22 0.43
CA ILE A 96 -2.46 5.86 -0.10
C ILE A 96 -1.07 5.72 -0.76
N ASN A 97 -0.52 6.80 -1.31
CA ASN A 97 0.76 6.77 -2.03
C ASN A 97 1.94 7.35 -1.25
N ALA A 98 1.83 7.54 0.08
CA ALA A 98 2.90 8.12 0.88
C ALA A 98 4.25 7.35 0.76
N GLU A 99 4.19 6.05 0.48
CA GLU A 99 5.34 5.14 0.36
C GLU A 99 5.33 4.31 -0.95
N GLY A 100 4.79 4.85 -2.05
CA GLY A 100 4.90 4.18 -3.36
C GLY A 100 3.97 2.96 -3.55
N LYS A 101 2.67 3.15 -3.25
CA LYS A 101 1.61 2.12 -3.39
C LYS A 101 1.84 0.90 -2.50
N VAL A 102 2.29 1.14 -1.27
CA VAL A 102 2.50 0.14 -0.23
C VAL A 102 1.81 0.66 1.04
N SER A 103 1.02 -0.18 1.71
CA SER A 103 0.41 0.20 2.99
C SER A 103 1.47 0.38 4.06
N SER A 104 1.27 1.32 4.99
CA SER A 104 2.16 1.53 6.14
C SER A 104 2.43 0.24 6.93
N ASN A 105 1.41 -0.59 7.17
CA ASN A 105 1.58 -1.87 7.88
C ASN A 105 2.59 -2.81 7.20
N LEU A 106 2.66 -2.79 5.86
CA LEU A 106 3.60 -3.60 5.10
C LEU A 106 5.00 -2.97 5.08
N VAL A 107 5.07 -1.64 5.07
CA VAL A 107 6.32 -0.90 5.22
C VAL A 107 6.95 -1.16 6.59
N GLU A 108 6.18 -1.05 7.67
CA GLU A 108 6.61 -1.39 9.03
C GLU A 108 7.16 -2.81 9.09
N LYS A 109 6.44 -3.77 8.51
CA LYS A 109 6.88 -5.17 8.45
C LYS A 109 8.22 -5.34 7.73
N VAL A 110 8.42 -4.63 6.63
CA VAL A 110 9.70 -4.63 5.91
C VAL A 110 10.82 -4.08 6.79
N ILE A 111 10.59 -2.96 7.47
CA ILE A 111 11.58 -2.31 8.33
C ILE A 111 11.95 -3.16 9.55
N GLU A 112 11.01 -3.92 10.10
CA GLU A 112 11.29 -4.89 11.17
C GLU A 112 12.24 -6.01 10.72
N ILE A 113 12.14 -6.44 9.46
CA ILE A 113 12.84 -7.63 8.94
C ILE A 113 14.22 -7.28 8.39
N VAL A 114 14.38 -6.11 7.78
CA VAL A 114 15.64 -5.70 7.13
C VAL A 114 16.86 -5.79 8.07
N PRO A 115 16.82 -5.32 9.34
CA PRO A 115 17.99 -5.37 10.23
C PRO A 115 18.40 -6.79 10.65
N VAL A 116 17.46 -7.74 10.61
CA VAL A 116 17.68 -9.13 11.06
C VAL A 116 17.88 -10.11 9.90
N THR A 117 18.07 -9.59 8.67
CA THR A 117 18.28 -10.40 7.48
C THR A 117 19.47 -9.93 6.65
N ASP A 118 20.18 -10.87 6.03
CA ASP A 118 21.48 -10.56 5.41
C ASP A 118 21.39 -9.81 4.06
N SER A 119 20.20 -9.72 3.44
CA SER A 119 20.04 -9.03 2.15
C SER A 119 18.57 -8.73 1.82
N TYR A 120 18.32 -7.71 0.99
CA TYR A 120 16.98 -7.40 0.48
C TYR A 120 16.31 -8.54 -0.29
N ARG A 121 17.07 -9.45 -0.91
CA ARG A 121 16.53 -10.65 -1.57
C ARG A 121 16.01 -11.66 -0.56
N LYS A 122 16.70 -11.82 0.58
CA LYS A 122 16.20 -12.65 1.69
C LYS A 122 14.95 -11.99 2.31
N VAL A 123 14.93 -10.67 2.47
CA VAL A 123 13.72 -9.95 2.93
C VAL A 123 12.52 -10.23 2.01
N GLU A 124 12.71 -10.17 0.70
CA GLU A 124 11.67 -10.50 -0.30
C GLU A 124 11.09 -11.91 -0.06
N GLN A 125 11.94 -12.92 0.13
CA GLN A 125 11.50 -14.30 0.42
C GLN A 125 10.75 -14.41 1.74
N VAL A 126 11.22 -13.72 2.79
CA VAL A 126 10.57 -13.73 4.11
C VAL A 126 9.20 -13.06 4.03
N ILE A 127 9.09 -11.90 3.37
CA ILE A 127 7.83 -11.20 3.17
C ILE A 127 6.83 -12.07 2.39
N ASP A 128 7.26 -12.70 1.31
CA ASP A 128 6.41 -13.60 0.51
C ASP A 128 5.91 -14.81 1.31
N THR A 129 6.70 -15.24 2.31
CA THR A 129 6.34 -16.37 3.18
C THR A 129 5.33 -15.99 4.27
N ILE A 130 5.51 -14.84 4.91
CA ILE A 130 4.72 -14.45 6.09
C ILE A 130 3.52 -13.56 5.74
N THR A 131 3.46 -13.04 4.51
CA THR A 131 2.37 -12.22 4.01
C THR A 131 1.77 -12.84 2.75
N ASN A 132 0.62 -12.32 2.32
CA ASN A 132 0.01 -12.75 1.05
C ASN A 132 0.35 -11.79 -0.10
N THR A 133 1.46 -11.05 0.00
CA THR A 133 1.94 -10.13 -1.03
C THR A 133 3.39 -10.42 -1.40
N SER A 134 3.69 -10.21 -2.68
CA SER A 134 5.06 -10.25 -3.19
C SER A 134 5.54 -8.82 -3.47
N ILE A 135 6.76 -8.49 -3.04
CA ILE A 135 7.42 -7.21 -3.27
C ILE A 135 8.87 -7.49 -3.65
N SER A 136 9.33 -6.92 -4.76
CA SER A 136 10.72 -7.10 -5.19
C SER A 136 11.72 -6.48 -4.21
N HIS A 137 12.88 -7.10 -4.07
CA HIS A 137 14.01 -6.59 -3.29
C HIS A 137 14.39 -5.14 -3.64
N GLU A 138 14.22 -4.72 -4.89
CA GLU A 138 14.46 -3.33 -5.29
C GLU A 138 13.39 -2.37 -4.75
N LYS A 139 12.12 -2.80 -4.72
CA LYS A 139 11.05 -2.02 -4.08
C LYS A 139 11.25 -1.97 -2.56
N ILE A 140 11.74 -3.05 -1.94
CA ILE A 140 12.16 -3.09 -0.53
C ILE A 140 13.30 -2.09 -0.27
N ARG A 141 14.36 -2.12 -1.07
CA ARG A 141 15.48 -1.17 -0.98
C ARG A 141 14.99 0.27 -1.05
N LYS A 142 14.08 0.59 -1.98
CA LYS A 142 13.49 1.93 -2.11
C LYS A 142 12.69 2.36 -0.88
N ILE A 143 11.92 1.45 -0.27
CA ILE A 143 11.20 1.72 0.98
C ILE A 143 12.19 2.10 2.08
N VAL A 144 13.26 1.33 2.25
CA VAL A 144 14.28 1.59 3.28
C VAL A 144 14.99 2.92 3.06
N LEU A 145 15.40 3.21 1.81
CA LEU A 145 16.04 4.49 1.48
C LEU A 145 15.10 5.68 1.76
N ASN A 146 13.85 5.62 1.31
CA ASN A 146 12.87 6.67 1.53
C ASN A 146 12.62 6.95 3.02
N ILE A 147 12.60 5.90 3.85
CA ILE A 147 12.45 6.05 5.30
C ILE A 147 13.71 6.63 5.92
N GLY A 148 14.90 6.14 5.53
CA GLY A 148 16.18 6.69 5.98
C GLY A 148 16.30 8.19 5.69
N ASP A 149 15.88 8.61 4.49
CA ASP A 149 15.85 10.03 4.10
C ASP A 149 14.87 10.84 4.96
N LYS A 150 13.68 10.30 5.27
CA LYS A 150 12.69 10.95 6.14
C LYS A 150 13.23 11.13 7.56
N ILE A 151 13.90 10.12 8.12
CA ILE A 151 14.54 10.19 9.44
C ILE A 151 15.63 11.26 9.44
N THR A 152 16.54 11.20 8.46
CA THR A 152 17.66 12.14 8.32
C THR A 152 17.17 13.59 8.19
N ASN A 153 16.10 13.82 7.43
CA ASN A 153 15.53 15.17 7.27
C ASN A 153 14.90 15.68 8.55
N LYS A 154 14.18 14.82 9.29
CA LYS A 154 13.59 15.17 10.58
C LYS A 154 14.68 15.54 11.59
N GLU A 155 15.76 14.77 11.66
CA GLU A 155 16.91 15.07 12.53
C GLU A 155 17.56 16.42 12.18
N LYS A 156 17.72 16.73 10.90
CA LYS A 156 18.24 18.04 10.45
C LYS A 156 17.33 19.20 10.82
N GLU A 157 16.01 19.03 10.73
CA GLU A 157 15.06 20.06 11.15
C GLU A 157 15.11 20.29 12.67
N GLU A 158 15.23 19.22 13.45
CA GLU A 158 15.39 19.30 14.90
C GLU A 158 16.69 20.02 15.28
N ILE A 159 17.83 19.67 14.66
CA ILE A 159 19.12 20.35 14.88
C ILE A 159 19.01 21.86 14.61
N LYS A 160 18.42 22.25 13.47
CA LYS A 160 18.22 23.67 13.13
C LYS A 160 17.33 24.40 14.12
N LEU A 161 16.36 23.72 14.72
CA LEU A 161 15.51 24.30 15.75
C LEU A 161 16.29 24.52 17.05
N TYR A 162 17.11 23.54 17.45
CA TYR A 162 17.99 23.66 18.62
C TYR A 162 19.05 24.77 18.45
N GLU A 163 19.64 24.92 17.27
CA GLU A 163 20.62 25.99 16.95
C GLU A 163 20.00 27.40 16.95
N LYS A 164 18.69 27.53 16.76
CA LYS A 164 17.98 28.83 16.78
C LYS A 164 17.52 29.27 18.17
N ILE A 165 17.45 28.33 19.12
CA ILE A 165 16.98 28.57 20.49
C ILE A 165 18.15 28.91 21.42
N ASN A 166 19.38 28.55 21.04
CA ASN A 166 20.63 28.94 21.69
C ASN A 166 21.31 30.10 20.96
#